data_AF-A0A835F4G6-F1
#
_entry.id   AF-A0A835F4G6-F1
#
_cell.length_a   1.000
_cell.length_b   1.000
_cell.length_c   1.000
_cell.angle_alpha   90.00
_cell.angle_beta   90.00
_cell.angle_gamma   90.00
#
_symmetry.space_group_name_H-M   'P 1'
#
loop_
_entity.id
_entity.type
_entity.pdbx_description
1 polymer ?
#
loop_
_entity_poly.entity_id
_entity_poly.type
_entity_poly.pdbx_seq_one_letter_code
_entity_poly.pdbx_strand_id
1 'polypeptide(L)'
;MAPSASSLAASASSPGRDGGDPPAAAAAALAGKDTASTAACRCAICLESFKDEAYLDTCFHSFCYKCICQWEPRKRRLSDAYELVSQFYNMKEITSNVSGVQQYWEQHKYLGKKFWLETWLRREIQALTRDENVDTVMYHIHGVIESFMKRLEKEHKSKRIPPEKRKEEFRTLLSDAARPFLLGRTERFVTEVELFLASNLNMETYNKLRVQRFRESNSSLTREQDALPHES
;
A
#
# COMPACT_ATOMS: atom_id res chain seq x y z
N MET A 1 3.43 -36.96 -4.47
CA MET A 1 2.01 -37.24 -4.13
C MET A 1 1.59 -36.23 -3.07
N ALA A 2 0.60 -35.38 -3.38
CA ALA A 2 -0.20 -34.66 -2.38
C ALA A 2 -1.09 -35.68 -1.62
N PRO A 3 -1.72 -35.34 -0.47
CA PRO A 3 -2.94 -34.50 -0.40
C PRO A 3 -2.92 -33.62 0.90
N SER A 4 -3.92 -32.87 1.36
CA SER A 4 -5.17 -32.24 0.89
C SER A 4 -5.59 -31.24 1.98
N ALA A 5 -6.40 -30.26 1.58
CA ALA A 5 -7.06 -29.29 2.44
C ALA A 5 -8.05 -29.93 3.45
N SER A 6 -8.38 -29.21 4.51
CA SER A 6 -9.60 -29.44 5.28
C SER A 6 -10.21 -28.12 5.77
N SER A 7 -11.43 -27.89 5.29
CA SER A 7 -12.38 -26.85 5.68
C SER A 7 -12.74 -26.92 7.16
N LEU A 8 -13.03 -25.77 7.77
CA LEU A 8 -13.79 -25.70 9.02
C LEU A 8 -15.12 -24.98 8.76
N ALA A 9 -16.18 -25.73 9.06
CA ALA A 9 -17.57 -25.40 8.83
C ALA A 9 -18.11 -24.39 9.86
N ALA A 10 -18.96 -23.47 9.39
CA ALA A 10 -19.84 -22.68 10.23
C ALA A 10 -20.96 -23.58 10.78
N SER A 11 -21.16 -23.58 12.11
CA SER A 11 -22.28 -24.26 12.76
C SER A 11 -23.33 -23.24 13.18
N ALA A 12 -24.55 -23.39 12.68
CA ALA A 12 -25.74 -22.66 13.09
C ALA A 12 -26.75 -23.68 13.65
N SER A 13 -27.23 -23.46 14.88
CA SER A 13 -28.29 -24.26 15.50
C SER A 13 -29.49 -23.37 15.82
N SER A 14 -30.67 -23.75 15.34
CA SER A 14 -31.97 -23.14 15.68
C SER A 14 -32.70 -23.99 16.74
N PRO A 15 -33.54 -23.41 17.62
CA PRO A 15 -34.31 -24.18 18.60
C PRO A 15 -35.72 -24.54 18.09
N GLY A 16 -36.16 -25.75 18.43
CA GLY A 16 -37.53 -26.23 18.24
C GLY A 16 -38.49 -25.74 19.33
N ARG A 17 -39.76 -25.58 18.94
CA ARG A 17 -40.92 -25.19 19.75
C ARG A 17 -41.57 -26.45 20.33
N ASP A 18 -41.99 -26.42 21.58
CA ASP A 18 -43.14 -27.22 22.03
C ASP A 18 -43.89 -26.52 23.17
N GLY A 19 -45.22 -26.68 23.17
CA GLY A 19 -46.15 -25.94 24.01
C GLY A 19 -46.73 -26.78 25.15
N GLY A 20 -47.19 -26.09 26.20
CA GLY A 20 -47.99 -26.66 27.28
C GLY A 20 -48.10 -25.72 28.49
N ASP A 21 -49.25 -25.06 28.66
CA ASP A 21 -49.68 -24.33 29.87
C ASP A 21 -50.49 -25.27 30.82
N PRO A 22 -50.96 -24.84 32.03
CA PRO A 22 -50.23 -24.67 33.30
C PRO A 22 -50.95 -25.42 34.47
N PRO A 23 -50.59 -25.17 35.76
CA PRO A 23 -51.59 -24.47 36.60
C PRO A 23 -51.01 -23.49 37.62
N ALA A 24 -51.93 -22.64 38.12
CA ALA A 24 -51.74 -21.46 38.95
C ALA A 24 -51.53 -21.73 40.46
N ALA A 25 -50.67 -20.93 41.10
CA ALA A 25 -50.92 -20.37 42.44
C ALA A 25 -49.87 -19.29 42.80
N ALA A 26 -50.38 -18.18 43.37
CA ALA A 26 -49.71 -17.14 44.16
C ALA A 26 -48.94 -16.03 43.42
N ALA A 27 -49.70 -15.02 43.02
CA ALA A 27 -49.25 -13.65 42.80
C ALA A 27 -48.85 -12.96 44.12
N ALA A 28 -47.79 -12.14 44.11
CA ALA A 28 -47.76 -10.83 44.77
C ALA A 28 -46.46 -10.09 44.43
N ALA A 29 -46.62 -8.83 44.03
CA ALA A 29 -45.59 -7.85 43.74
C ALA A 29 -44.64 -7.60 44.91
N LEU A 30 -43.41 -7.15 44.60
CA LEU A 30 -42.86 -5.89 45.11
C LEU A 30 -41.53 -5.55 44.42
N ALA A 31 -41.48 -4.31 43.95
CA ALA A 31 -40.30 -3.63 43.47
C ALA A 31 -39.29 -3.38 44.60
N GLY A 32 -38.00 -3.41 44.25
CA GLY A 32 -36.85 -3.04 45.08
C GLY A 32 -35.60 -3.59 44.41
N LYS A 33 -35.01 -2.89 43.43
CA LYS A 33 -34.01 -1.82 43.60
C LYS A 33 -32.72 -2.34 44.23
N ASP A 34 -31.96 -3.05 43.40
CA ASP A 34 -30.54 -3.38 43.48
C ASP A 34 -30.16 -3.66 42.01
N THR A 35 -29.12 -3.15 41.36
CA THR A 35 -27.83 -2.62 41.76
C THR A 35 -27.23 -1.91 40.55
N ALA A 36 -26.38 -0.91 40.79
CA ALA A 36 -25.51 -0.30 39.80
C ALA A 36 -24.80 -1.36 38.92
N SER A 37 -24.99 -1.29 37.60
CA SER A 37 -23.99 -1.57 36.55
C SER A 37 -24.68 -1.85 35.22
N THR A 38 -25.34 -0.85 34.65
CA THR A 38 -25.56 -0.75 33.19
C THR A 38 -24.87 0.53 32.71
N ALA A 39 -23.57 0.63 32.99
CA ALA A 39 -22.67 1.43 32.16
C ALA A 39 -22.63 0.71 30.80
N ALA A 40 -23.65 1.00 30.02
CA ALA A 40 -24.06 0.23 28.87
C ALA A 40 -22.90 0.10 27.88
N CYS A 41 -22.70 -1.13 27.42
CA CYS A 41 -22.02 -1.52 26.19
C CYS A 41 -22.50 -0.64 25.02
N ARG A 42 -21.92 0.56 24.90
CA ARG A 42 -22.25 1.58 23.91
C ARG A 42 -20.98 1.93 23.16
N CYS A 43 -21.14 2.27 21.89
CA CYS A 43 -20.03 2.72 21.09
C CYS A 43 -19.56 4.10 21.57
N ALA A 44 -18.30 4.21 21.97
CA ALA A 44 -17.71 5.48 22.39
C ALA A 44 -17.63 6.54 21.26
N ILE A 45 -17.93 6.15 20.03
CA ILE A 45 -17.94 7.03 18.85
C ILE A 45 -19.34 7.63 18.61
N CYS A 46 -20.36 6.78 18.43
CA CYS A 46 -21.72 7.25 18.14
C CYS A 46 -22.61 7.37 19.38
N LEU A 47 -22.13 6.93 20.54
CA LEU A 47 -22.84 6.90 21.83
C LEU A 47 -24.11 6.03 21.85
N GLU A 48 -24.39 5.32 20.76
CA GLU A 48 -25.49 4.37 20.63
C GLU A 48 -25.05 2.94 21.02
N SER A 49 -26.02 2.04 21.12
CA SER A 49 -25.76 0.59 21.20
C SER A 49 -24.96 0.11 19.99
N PHE A 50 -24.16 -0.93 20.16
CA PHE A 50 -23.33 -1.47 19.07
C PHE A 50 -24.18 -1.94 17.89
N LYS A 51 -23.77 -1.53 16.68
CA LYS A 51 -24.26 -2.03 15.40
C LYS A 51 -23.09 -2.66 14.67
N ASP A 52 -23.16 -3.99 14.49
CA ASP A 52 -22.05 -4.83 14.03
C ASP A 52 -20.81 -4.62 14.91
N GLU A 53 -20.80 -5.23 16.09
CA GLU A 53 -19.74 -5.04 17.09
C GLU A 53 -18.38 -5.45 16.54
N ALA A 54 -17.42 -4.53 16.61
CA ALA A 54 -16.04 -4.70 16.20
C ALA A 54 -15.11 -4.23 17.32
N TYR A 55 -13.93 -4.83 17.43
CA TYR A 55 -12.96 -4.52 18.49
C TYR A 55 -11.60 -4.12 17.91
N LEU A 56 -10.81 -3.41 18.71
CA LEU A 56 -9.40 -3.17 18.42
C LEU A 56 -8.56 -4.34 18.95
N ASP A 57 -7.69 -4.91 18.11
CA ASP A 57 -6.85 -6.07 18.48
C ASP A 57 -5.90 -5.80 19.65
N THR A 58 -5.56 -4.54 19.92
CA THR A 58 -4.59 -4.15 20.95
C THR A 58 -5.21 -3.86 22.31
N CYS A 59 -6.48 -3.48 22.37
CA CYS A 59 -7.11 -3.04 23.62
C CYS A 59 -8.54 -3.58 23.82
N PHE A 60 -9.04 -4.39 22.89
CA PHE A 60 -10.33 -5.10 22.94
C PHE A 60 -11.55 -4.21 23.25
N HIS A 61 -11.44 -2.89 23.06
CA HIS A 61 -12.57 -2.00 23.19
C HIS A 61 -13.50 -2.15 22.00
N SER A 62 -14.80 -2.32 22.29
CA SER A 62 -15.85 -2.49 21.29
C SER A 62 -16.32 -1.15 20.72
N PHE A 63 -16.60 -1.16 19.42
CA PHE A 63 -17.19 -0.07 18.64
C PHE A 63 -18.17 -0.65 17.61
N CYS A 64 -19.01 0.19 17.00
CA CYS A 64 -19.70 -0.22 15.79
C CYS A 64 -18.68 -0.35 14.64
N TYR A 65 -18.77 -1.39 13.82
CA TYR A 65 -17.89 -1.61 12.68
C TYR A 65 -17.79 -0.38 11.76
N LYS A 66 -18.93 0.27 11.46
CA LYS A 66 -18.94 1.51 10.68
C LYS A 66 -18.26 2.67 11.39
N CYS A 67 -18.44 2.80 12.70
CA CYS A 67 -17.85 3.88 13.48
C CYS A 67 -16.33 3.76 13.52
N ILE A 68 -15.79 2.59 13.83
CA ILE A 68 -14.34 2.35 13.86
C ILE A 68 -13.71 2.46 12.47
N CYS A 69 -14.41 2.04 11.41
CA CYS A 69 -13.93 2.21 10.03
C CYS A 69 -13.89 3.68 9.59
N GLN A 70 -14.81 4.53 10.06
CA GLN A 70 -14.86 5.95 9.72
C GLN A 70 -13.90 6.81 10.58
N TRP A 71 -13.62 6.34 11.79
CA TRP A 71 -12.68 6.91 12.76
C TRP A 71 -11.23 6.45 12.57
N GLU A 72 -10.93 5.82 11.43
CA GLU A 72 -9.57 5.62 10.96
C GLU A 72 -9.18 6.79 10.04
N PRO A 73 -8.76 7.97 10.55
CA PRO A 73 -8.32 9.08 9.73
C PRO A 73 -7.10 8.73 8.86
N ARG A 74 -6.45 7.58 9.13
CA ARG A 74 -5.34 7.04 8.34
C ARG A 74 -5.79 6.47 7.00
N LYS A 75 -6.94 5.78 6.89
CA LYS A 75 -7.42 5.20 5.62
C LYS A 75 -7.75 6.23 4.53
N ARG A 76 -8.21 7.44 4.92
CA ARG A 76 -8.65 8.48 3.95
C ARG A 76 -7.54 9.29 3.28
N ARG A 77 -6.39 9.53 3.94
CA ARG A 77 -5.24 10.20 3.26
C ARG A 77 -4.43 9.22 2.41
N LEU A 78 -4.54 7.95 2.78
CA LEU A 78 -3.90 6.83 2.13
C LEU A 78 -4.62 6.46 0.82
N SER A 79 -5.96 6.48 0.78
CA SER A 79 -6.73 6.09 -0.42
C SER A 79 -6.32 6.86 -1.68
N ASP A 80 -6.28 8.19 -1.64
CA ASP A 80 -6.12 8.99 -2.85
C ASP A 80 -4.69 8.91 -3.41
N ALA A 81 -3.69 8.90 -2.52
CA ALA A 81 -2.29 8.74 -2.90
C ALA A 81 -1.97 7.30 -3.35
N TYR A 82 -2.57 6.28 -2.73
CA TYR A 82 -2.40 4.88 -3.11
C TYR A 82 -3.10 4.54 -4.41
N GLU A 83 -4.30 5.07 -4.64
CA GLU A 83 -5.05 4.84 -5.87
C GLU A 83 -4.31 5.43 -7.07
N LEU A 84 -3.78 6.66 -6.93
CA LEU A 84 -2.96 7.29 -7.96
C LEU A 84 -1.66 6.51 -8.21
N VAL A 85 -0.97 6.04 -7.17
CA VAL A 85 0.25 5.23 -7.33
C VAL A 85 -0.09 3.90 -8.01
N SER A 86 -1.13 3.20 -7.57
CA SER A 86 -1.55 1.93 -8.19
C SER A 86 -1.90 2.10 -9.67
N GLN A 87 -2.52 3.21 -10.06
CA GLN A 87 -2.81 3.50 -11.48
C GLN A 87 -1.53 3.63 -12.32
N PHE A 88 -0.48 4.27 -11.80
CA PHE A 88 0.80 4.39 -12.52
C PHE A 88 1.50 3.06 -12.74
N TYR A 89 1.32 2.07 -11.86
CA TYR A 89 1.95 0.76 -11.98
C TYR A 89 1.16 -0.23 -12.85
N ASN A 90 -0.14 0.02 -13.03
CA ASN A 90 -1.01 -0.80 -13.87
C ASN A 90 -1.07 -0.30 -15.33
N MET A 91 -0.49 0.86 -15.62
CA MET A 91 -0.50 1.45 -16.96
C MET A 91 0.57 0.83 -17.87
N LYS A 92 0.27 0.67 -19.17
CA LYS A 92 1.26 0.24 -20.18
C LYS A 92 2.44 1.21 -20.22
N GLU A 93 3.63 0.66 -20.51
CA GLU A 93 4.91 1.36 -20.44
C GLU A 93 4.94 2.57 -21.39
N ILE A 94 4.72 3.75 -20.81
CA ILE A 94 4.99 5.03 -21.46
C ILE A 94 6.51 5.17 -21.58
N THR A 95 6.99 5.52 -22.78
CA THR A 95 8.39 5.80 -23.08
C THR A 95 8.99 6.71 -22.00
N SER A 96 9.80 6.10 -21.14
CA SER A 96 10.34 6.76 -19.95
C SER A 96 11.33 7.86 -20.36
N ASN A 97 11.65 8.79 -19.46
CA ASN A 97 12.68 9.82 -19.68
C ASN A 97 14.07 9.16 -19.65
N VAL A 98 14.37 8.35 -20.66
CA VAL A 98 15.62 7.58 -20.80
C VAL A 98 16.82 8.51 -20.71
N SER A 99 16.72 9.70 -21.31
CA SER A 99 17.77 10.72 -21.32
C SER A 99 18.14 11.22 -19.92
N GLY A 100 17.15 11.44 -19.04
CA GLY A 100 17.41 11.87 -17.66
C GLY A 100 18.08 10.78 -16.80
N VAL A 101 17.68 9.53 -17.00
CA VAL A 101 18.28 8.37 -16.30
C VAL A 101 19.72 8.15 -16.78
N GLN A 102 19.94 8.21 -18.10
CA GLN A 102 21.28 8.08 -18.68
C GLN A 102 22.23 9.17 -18.14
N GLN A 103 21.78 10.42 -18.15
CA GLN A 103 22.56 11.55 -17.63
C GLN A 103 22.87 11.40 -16.12
N TYR A 104 21.96 10.84 -15.33
CA TYR A 104 22.18 10.59 -13.90
C TYR A 104 23.36 9.63 -13.64
N TRP A 105 23.41 8.53 -14.40
CA TRP A 105 24.48 7.53 -14.29
C TRP A 105 25.82 8.06 -14.81
N GLU A 106 25.81 8.85 -15.89
CA GLU A 106 27.01 9.49 -16.46
C GLU A 106 27.60 10.57 -15.55
N GLN A 107 26.76 11.39 -14.92
CA GLN A 107 27.18 12.55 -14.13
C GLN A 107 27.46 12.25 -12.65
N HIS A 108 27.36 10.98 -12.23
CA HIS A 108 27.67 10.55 -10.86
C HIS A 108 26.83 11.29 -9.79
N LYS A 109 25.60 11.68 -10.15
CA LYS A 109 24.66 12.46 -9.31
C LYS A 109 24.08 11.67 -8.13
N TYR A 110 24.44 10.41 -7.97
CA TYR A 110 24.09 9.57 -6.82
C TYR A 110 24.82 9.97 -5.52
N LEU A 111 25.85 10.82 -5.58
CA LEU A 111 26.61 11.27 -4.41
C LEU A 111 25.85 12.27 -3.51
N GLY A 112 24.70 12.79 -3.95
CA GLY A 112 23.88 13.70 -3.15
C GLY A 112 22.97 12.94 -2.17
N LYS A 113 22.87 13.41 -0.91
CA LYS A 113 21.91 12.88 0.08
C LYS A 113 20.48 12.99 -0.45
N LYS A 114 19.73 11.89 -0.40
CA LYS A 114 18.34 11.82 -0.88
C LYS A 114 17.37 11.82 0.30
N PHE A 115 17.09 13.00 0.84
CA PHE A 115 16.21 13.18 2.01
C PHE A 115 14.79 12.59 1.82
N TRP A 116 14.33 12.49 0.56
CA TRP A 116 12.97 12.04 0.23
C TRP A 116 12.86 10.57 -0.15
N LEU A 117 13.97 9.84 -0.23
CA LEU A 117 13.97 8.45 -0.71
C LEU A 117 13.21 7.53 0.23
N GLU A 118 13.45 7.63 1.54
CA GLU A 118 12.75 6.83 2.55
C GLU A 118 11.23 7.05 2.48
N THR A 119 10.79 8.30 2.54
CA THR A 119 9.38 8.68 2.49
C THR A 119 8.72 8.24 1.19
N TRP A 120 9.43 8.36 0.07
CA TRP A 120 8.97 7.91 -1.23
C TRP A 120 8.80 6.40 -1.28
N LEU A 121 9.84 5.63 -0.88
CA LEU A 121 9.83 4.17 -0.88
C LEU A 121 8.69 3.64 -0.01
N ARG A 122 8.53 4.19 1.21
CA ARG A 122 7.45 3.83 2.13
C ARG A 122 6.09 3.93 1.43
N ARG A 123 5.78 5.08 0.83
CA ARG A 123 4.51 5.30 0.14
C ARG A 123 4.29 4.32 -1.01
N GLU A 124 5.31 4.10 -1.84
CA GLU A 124 5.20 3.22 -3.00
C GLU A 124 5.00 1.77 -2.58
N ILE A 125 5.76 1.29 -1.59
CA ILE A 125 5.61 -0.07 -1.08
C ILE A 125 4.23 -0.25 -0.48
N GLN A 126 3.75 0.67 0.35
CA GLN A 126 2.39 0.60 0.90
C GLN A 126 1.31 0.56 -0.18
N ALA A 127 1.46 1.34 -1.26
CA ALA A 127 0.52 1.32 -2.39
C ALA A 127 0.51 -0.04 -3.10
N LEU A 128 1.70 -0.63 -3.29
CA LEU A 128 1.89 -1.87 -4.02
C LEU A 128 1.52 -3.10 -3.19
N THR A 129 1.73 -3.09 -1.88
CA THR A 129 1.39 -4.21 -0.99
C THR A 129 -0.02 -4.11 -0.42
N ARG A 130 -0.61 -2.91 -0.40
CA ARG A 130 -1.82 -2.57 0.35
C ARG A 130 -1.68 -2.86 1.84
N ASP A 131 -0.46 -2.72 2.36
CA ASP A 131 -0.10 -2.91 3.77
C ASP A 131 0.38 -1.58 4.34
N GLU A 132 -0.01 -1.27 5.58
CA GLU A 132 0.49 -0.09 6.29
C GLU A 132 1.86 -0.35 6.92
N ASN A 133 2.12 -1.58 7.36
CA ASN A 133 3.31 -2.00 8.08
C ASN A 133 4.41 -2.47 7.11
N VAL A 134 5.05 -1.51 6.45
CA VAL A 134 6.07 -1.79 5.43
C VAL A 134 7.50 -1.53 5.90
N ASP A 135 7.71 -1.16 7.17
CA ASP A 135 8.99 -0.66 7.67
C ASP A 135 10.16 -1.60 7.37
N THR A 136 9.98 -2.88 7.67
CA THR A 136 11.01 -3.91 7.44
C THR A 136 11.40 -3.99 5.96
N VAL A 137 10.41 -4.04 5.07
CA VAL A 137 10.63 -4.14 3.62
C VAL A 137 11.25 -2.85 3.08
N MET A 138 10.76 -1.71 3.55
CA MET A 138 11.25 -0.40 3.16
C MET A 138 12.71 -0.20 3.56
N TYR A 139 13.08 -0.48 4.81
CA TYR A 139 14.46 -0.34 5.27
C TYR A 139 15.41 -1.34 4.62
N HIS A 140 14.93 -2.56 4.32
CA HIS A 140 15.69 -3.52 3.53
C HIS A 140 16.05 -2.96 2.14
N ILE A 141 15.04 -2.50 1.39
CA ILE A 141 15.23 -1.93 0.04
C ILE A 141 16.07 -0.66 0.10
N HIS A 142 15.79 0.24 1.04
CA HIS A 142 16.56 1.47 1.25
C HIS A 142 18.04 1.16 1.55
N GLY A 143 18.30 0.19 2.41
CA GLY A 143 19.65 -0.26 2.74
C GLY A 143 20.42 -0.84 1.55
N VAL A 144 19.75 -1.59 0.67
CA VAL A 144 20.35 -2.09 -0.58
C VAL A 144 20.75 -0.92 -1.47
N ILE A 145 19.86 0.06 -1.67
CA ILE A 145 20.15 1.26 -2.45
C ILE A 145 21.32 2.05 -1.84
N GLU A 146 21.28 2.35 -0.55
CA GLU A 146 22.34 3.10 0.11
C GLU A 146 23.69 2.40 0.07
N SER A 147 23.72 1.10 0.33
CA SER A 147 24.94 0.29 0.30
C SER A 147 25.57 0.32 -1.09
N PHE A 148 24.73 0.17 -2.12
CA PHE A 148 25.15 0.26 -3.52
C PHE A 148 25.75 1.64 -3.83
N MET A 149 25.06 2.73 -3.48
CA MET A 149 25.55 4.10 -3.74
C MET A 149 26.86 4.39 -2.99
N LYS A 150 26.98 3.95 -1.73
CA LYS A 150 28.22 4.10 -0.93
C LYS A 150 29.39 3.31 -1.52
N ARG A 151 29.14 2.13 -2.09
CA ARG A 151 30.16 1.34 -2.81
C ARG A 151 30.63 2.08 -4.06
N LEU A 152 29.70 2.62 -4.86
CA LEU A 152 30.04 3.39 -6.05
C LEU A 152 30.87 4.65 -5.73
N GLU A 153 30.57 5.33 -4.62
CA GLU A 153 31.36 6.48 -4.17
C GLU A 153 32.83 6.09 -3.89
N LYS A 154 33.07 4.94 -3.28
CA LYS A 154 34.41 4.44 -2.98
C LYS A 154 35.12 3.97 -4.25
N GLU A 155 34.42 3.29 -5.15
CA GLU A 155 34.99 2.76 -6.40
C GLU A 155 35.32 3.86 -7.41
N HIS A 156 34.55 4.95 -7.47
CA HIS A 156 34.88 6.10 -8.32
C HIS A 156 36.24 6.72 -7.97
N LYS A 157 36.71 6.56 -6.73
CA LYS A 157 38.05 6.98 -6.29
C LYS A 157 39.16 5.99 -6.70
N SER A 158 38.82 4.77 -7.14
CA SER A 158 39.78 3.65 -7.25
C SER A 158 39.85 2.94 -8.62
N LYS A 159 38.79 2.89 -9.45
CA LYS A 159 38.79 2.33 -10.83
C LYS A 159 37.46 2.65 -11.58
N ARG A 160 37.48 2.82 -12.92
CA ARG A 160 36.29 3.19 -13.73
C ARG A 160 35.57 1.96 -14.31
N ILE A 161 34.43 1.58 -13.72
CA ILE A 161 33.43 0.68 -14.33
C ILE A 161 32.54 1.51 -15.27
N PRO A 162 32.16 1.01 -16.47
CA PRO A 162 31.22 1.71 -17.36
C PRO A 162 29.86 1.98 -16.70
N PRO A 163 29.20 3.11 -16.99
CA PRO A 163 27.91 3.49 -16.37
C PRO A 163 26.79 2.48 -16.66
N GLU A 164 26.75 1.90 -17.86
CA GLU A 164 25.74 0.89 -18.23
C GLU A 164 25.82 -0.36 -17.36
N LYS A 165 27.04 -0.82 -17.08
CA LYS A 165 27.25 -1.98 -16.21
C LYS A 165 26.81 -1.70 -14.77
N ARG A 166 27.02 -0.47 -14.27
CA ARG A 166 26.55 -0.05 -12.94
C ARG A 166 25.02 -0.01 -12.87
N LYS A 167 24.39 0.51 -13.93
CA LYS A 167 22.93 0.54 -14.05
C LYS A 167 22.35 -0.87 -14.04
N GLU A 168 22.92 -1.79 -14.82
CA GLU A 168 22.47 -3.18 -14.85
C GLU A 168 22.63 -3.85 -13.48
N GLU A 169 23.79 -3.71 -12.84
CA GLU A 169 24.02 -4.25 -11.50
C GLU A 169 23.04 -3.69 -10.45
N PHE A 170 22.76 -2.38 -10.51
CA PHE A 170 21.76 -1.74 -9.65
C PHE A 170 20.37 -2.36 -9.85
N ARG A 171 19.94 -2.50 -11.11
CA ARG A 171 18.62 -3.07 -11.44
C ARG A 171 18.51 -4.50 -10.93
N THR A 172 19.52 -5.34 -11.14
CA THR A 172 19.53 -6.73 -10.64
C THR A 172 19.42 -6.77 -9.12
N LEU A 173 20.28 -6.05 -8.40
CA LEU A 173 20.28 -6.05 -6.93
C LEU A 173 18.95 -5.56 -6.35
N LEU A 174 18.40 -4.50 -6.93
CA LEU A 174 17.14 -3.93 -6.46
C LEU A 174 15.95 -4.83 -6.79
N SER A 175 15.94 -5.44 -7.98
CA SER A 175 14.94 -6.45 -8.34
C SER A 175 14.98 -7.62 -7.37
N ASP A 176 16.15 -8.17 -7.06
CA ASP A 176 16.27 -9.32 -6.15
C ASP A 176 15.79 -9.00 -4.73
N ALA A 177 16.08 -7.79 -4.24
CA ALA A 177 15.61 -7.33 -2.93
C ALA A 177 14.09 -7.10 -2.87
N ALA A 178 13.49 -6.59 -3.96
CA ALA A 178 12.08 -6.20 -3.98
C ALA A 178 11.14 -7.33 -4.44
N ARG A 179 11.63 -8.29 -5.24
CA ARG A 179 10.83 -9.37 -5.85
C ARG A 179 10.01 -10.20 -4.87
N PRO A 180 10.53 -10.59 -3.69
CA PRO A 180 9.75 -11.35 -2.70
C PRO A 180 8.48 -10.62 -2.21
N PHE A 181 8.46 -9.28 -2.29
CA PHE A 181 7.39 -8.45 -1.74
C PHE A 181 6.47 -7.87 -2.80
N LEU A 182 7.03 -7.49 -3.96
CA LEU A 182 6.30 -6.78 -5.02
C LEU A 182 5.88 -7.70 -6.18
N LEU A 183 6.40 -8.93 -6.24
CA LEU A 183 6.03 -9.95 -7.22
C LEU A 183 6.11 -9.42 -8.66
N GLY A 184 5.04 -9.56 -9.45
CA GLY A 184 4.98 -9.08 -10.84
C GLY A 184 5.12 -7.57 -11.02
N ARG A 185 5.07 -6.77 -9.94
CA ARG A 185 5.23 -5.30 -9.99
C ARG A 185 6.69 -4.83 -9.84
N THR A 186 7.61 -5.75 -9.61
CA THR A 186 9.02 -5.47 -9.28
C THR A 186 9.75 -4.68 -10.36
N GLU A 187 9.67 -5.10 -11.63
CA GLU A 187 10.41 -4.43 -12.70
C GLU A 187 9.95 -2.98 -12.90
N ARG A 188 8.65 -2.73 -12.76
CA ARG A 188 8.10 -1.38 -12.82
C ARG A 188 8.58 -0.53 -11.64
N PHE A 189 8.59 -1.11 -10.44
CA PHE A 189 9.12 -0.46 -9.24
C PHE A 189 10.58 -0.05 -9.40
N VAL A 190 11.43 -0.93 -9.93
CA VAL A 190 12.84 -0.63 -10.19
C VAL A 190 13.00 0.53 -11.16
N THR A 191 12.23 0.55 -12.26
CA THR A 191 12.25 1.66 -13.20
C THR A 191 11.80 2.98 -12.55
N GLU A 192 10.77 2.96 -11.70
CA GLU A 192 10.31 4.15 -10.98
C GLU A 192 11.33 4.66 -9.95
N VAL A 193 12.05 3.76 -9.28
CA VAL A 193 13.15 4.12 -8.37
C VAL A 193 14.25 4.84 -9.14
N GLU A 194 14.68 4.32 -10.30
CA GLU A 194 15.69 4.98 -11.14
C GLU A 194 15.23 6.37 -11.59
N LEU A 195 13.99 6.49 -12.08
CA LEU A 195 13.43 7.77 -12.52
C LEU A 195 13.34 8.78 -11.37
N PHE A 196 12.93 8.35 -10.18
CA PHE A 196 12.87 9.20 -9.01
C PHE A 196 14.26 9.70 -8.61
N LEU A 197 15.24 8.79 -8.51
CA LEU A 197 16.61 9.12 -8.15
C LEU A 197 17.26 10.08 -9.14
N ALA A 198 17.04 9.85 -10.44
CA ALA A 198 17.54 10.67 -11.54
C ALA A 198 16.91 12.07 -11.57
N SER A 199 15.63 12.20 -11.20
CA SER A 199 14.93 13.48 -11.20
C SER A 199 15.49 14.49 -10.19
N ASN A 200 16.03 14.00 -9.07
CA ASN A 200 16.43 14.82 -7.92
C ASN A 200 15.31 15.75 -7.40
N LEU A 201 14.06 15.36 -7.60
CA LEU A 201 12.88 16.11 -7.19
C LEU A 201 12.38 15.67 -5.82
N ASN A 202 11.65 16.56 -5.15
CA ASN A 202 10.82 16.14 -4.03
C ASN A 202 9.63 15.30 -4.52
N MET A 203 8.97 14.61 -3.58
CA MET A 203 7.88 13.69 -3.88
C MET A 203 6.72 14.36 -4.64
N GLU A 204 6.33 15.58 -4.27
CA GLU A 204 5.21 16.29 -4.89
C GLU A 204 5.50 16.69 -6.34
N THR A 205 6.69 17.22 -6.60
CA THR A 205 7.12 17.59 -7.95
C THR A 205 7.29 16.35 -8.82
N TYR A 206 7.80 15.24 -8.28
CA TYR A 206 7.89 13.98 -9.01
C TYR A 206 6.50 13.43 -9.38
N ASN A 207 5.52 13.51 -8.48
CA ASN A 207 4.14 13.10 -8.78
C ASN A 207 3.53 13.92 -9.91
N LYS A 208 3.71 15.25 -9.88
CA LYS A 208 3.26 16.14 -10.97
C LYS A 208 3.89 15.74 -12.31
N LEU A 209 5.17 15.36 -12.29
CA LEU A 209 5.89 14.89 -13.47
C LEU A 209 5.37 13.54 -13.99
N ARG A 210 4.93 12.62 -13.12
CA ARG A 210 4.23 11.39 -13.55
C ARG A 210 2.89 11.70 -14.21
N VAL A 211 2.09 12.60 -13.61
CA VAL A 211 0.79 13.02 -14.17
C VAL A 211 0.96 13.71 -15.53
N GLN A 212 1.98 14.56 -15.66
CA GLN A 212 2.29 15.22 -16.93
C GLN A 212 2.68 14.21 -18.02
N ARG A 213 3.62 13.30 -17.72
CA ARG A 213 4.01 12.22 -18.66
C ARG A 213 2.83 11.37 -19.07
N PHE A 214 1.93 11.08 -18.13
CA PHE A 214 0.69 10.37 -18.40
C PHE A 214 -0.21 11.13 -19.39
N ARG A 215 -0.42 12.43 -19.16
CA ARG A 215 -1.22 13.28 -20.05
C ARG A 215 -0.63 13.37 -21.46
N GLU A 216 0.68 13.58 -21.56
CA GLU A 216 1.39 13.68 -22.84
C GLU A 216 1.27 12.38 -23.64
N SER A 217 1.38 11.23 -22.97
CA SER A 217 1.30 9.92 -23.64
C SER A 217 -0.09 9.59 -24.14
N ASN A 218 -1.14 9.94 -23.39
CA ASN A 218 -2.51 9.80 -23.86
C ASN A 218 -2.77 10.68 -25.08
N SER A 219 -2.16 11.87 -25.13
CA SER A 219 -2.32 12.79 -26.27
C SER A 219 -1.57 12.33 -27.53
N SER A 220 -0.43 11.64 -27.37
CA SER A 220 0.30 11.01 -28.48
C SER A 220 -0.47 9.84 -29.07
N LEU A 221 -1.08 9.01 -28.22
CA LEU A 221 -1.91 7.87 -28.64
C LEU A 221 -3.16 8.31 -29.42
N THR A 222 -3.82 9.40 -29.03
CA THR A 222 -4.96 9.94 -29.79
C THR A 222 -4.54 10.49 -31.16
N ARG A 223 -3.38 11.17 -31.26
CA ARG A 223 -2.86 11.66 -32.55
C ARG A 223 -2.46 10.54 -33.52
N GLU A 224 -1.97 9.41 -33.03
CA GLU A 224 -1.63 8.26 -33.89
C GLU A 224 -2.87 7.48 -34.35
N GLN A 225 -3.94 7.42 -33.55
CA GLN A 225 -5.21 6.79 -33.94
C GLN A 225 -5.97 7.60 -35.00
N ASP A 226 -5.91 8.94 -34.93
CA ASP A 226 -6.52 9.82 -35.93
C ASP A 226 -5.74 9.90 -37.26
N ALA A 227 -4.53 9.33 -37.30
CA ALA A 227 -3.64 9.34 -38.47
C ALA A 227 -3.69 8.06 -39.32
N LEU A 228 -4.50 7.06 -38.93
CA LEU A 228 -4.70 5.85 -39.74
C LEU A 228 -5.64 6.18 -40.91
N PRO A 229 -5.24 5.97 -42.18
CA PRO A 229 -6.14 6.14 -43.31
C PRO A 229 -7.27 5.13 -43.19
N HIS A 230 -8.51 5.59 -43.30
CA HIS A 230 -9.66 4.73 -43.51
C HIS A 230 -9.49 4.07 -44.89
N GLU A 231 -8.91 2.88 -44.91
CA GLU A 231 -8.84 2.09 -46.15
C GLU A 231 -10.29 1.86 -46.62
N SER A 232 -10.50 2.20 -47.89
CA SER A 232 -11.80 2.28 -48.56
C SER A 232 -12.20 0.94 -49.17
#